data_AF-A0A2N2L798-F1
#
_entry.id   AF-A0A2N2L798-F1
#
_cell.length_a   1.000
_cell.length_b   1.000
_cell.length_c   1.000
_cell.angle_alpha   90.00
_cell.angle_beta   90.00
_cell.angle_gamma   90.00
#
_symmetry.space_group_name_H-M   'P 1'
#
loop_
_entity.id
_entity.type
_entity.pdbx_description
1 polymer ?
#
loop_
_entity_poly.entity_id
_entity_poly.type
_entity_poly.pdbx_seq_one_letter_code
_entity_poly.pdbx_strand_id
1 'polypeptide(L)'
;MAAPLVIAMSQGKEIVLLPNMANRHGLITGATGTGKTVTLQKMAESFASIGVPVFMADVKGDLSGIGAAGVASEKLLKRLESIGIKDFKPCANTAVFWDVFGEKGHPVRATISDMGPLLLSRLLNLNDTQSGVLTLVFKIADDNGMLLLDLKDLRAMIQFVGDNAKQFTTEYGNISAASIGAIQRGLIQL
;
A
#
# COMPACT_ATOMS: atom_id res chain seq x y z
N MET A 1 -17.66 25.31 -2.07
CA MET A 1 -17.45 24.19 -1.12
C MET A 1 -18.00 22.93 -1.79
N ALA A 2 -17.26 21.82 -1.80
CA ALA A 2 -17.74 20.59 -2.45
C ALA A 2 -19.01 20.07 -1.76
N ALA A 3 -19.93 19.49 -2.54
CA ALA A 3 -21.18 18.96 -2.00
C ALA A 3 -20.91 17.79 -1.03
N PRO A 4 -21.75 17.59 0.01
CA PRO A 4 -21.68 16.41 0.87
C PRO A 4 -21.77 15.11 0.06
N LEU A 5 -20.97 14.12 0.43
CA LEU A 5 -20.92 12.82 -0.25
C LEU A 5 -21.87 11.85 0.42
N VAL A 6 -22.92 11.41 -0.27
CA VAL A 6 -23.83 10.38 0.27
C VAL A 6 -23.13 9.02 0.26
N ILE A 7 -22.87 8.48 1.46
CA ILE A 7 -22.16 7.21 1.65
C ILE A 7 -23.05 6.07 2.14
N ALA A 8 -24.19 6.39 2.77
CA ALA A 8 -25.15 5.39 3.24
C ALA A 8 -26.56 5.98 3.39
N MET A 9 -27.52 5.10 3.65
CA MET A 9 -28.91 5.43 3.98
C MET A 9 -29.26 4.78 5.32
N SER A 10 -29.95 5.50 6.19
CA SER A 10 -30.46 4.97 7.47
C SER A 10 -31.82 5.55 7.78
N GLN A 11 -32.82 4.70 8.01
CA GLN A 11 -34.19 5.11 8.35
C GLN A 11 -34.77 6.16 7.37
N GLY A 12 -34.51 6.00 6.08
CA GLY A 12 -34.95 6.94 5.03
C GLY A 12 -34.17 8.27 4.97
N LYS A 13 -33.09 8.43 5.74
CA LYS A 13 -32.22 9.60 5.72
C LYS A 13 -30.89 9.28 5.07
N GLU A 14 -30.39 10.23 4.28
CA GLU A 14 -29.04 10.19 3.75
C GLU A 14 -28.01 10.38 4.87
N ILE A 15 -27.02 9.49 4.89
CA ILE A 15 -25.83 9.63 5.73
C ILE A 15 -24.71 10.12 4.83
N VAL A 16 -24.23 11.33 5.13
CA VAL A 16 -23.28 12.04 4.29
C VAL A 16 -21.92 12.18 4.97
N LEU A 17 -20.87 12.14 4.16
CA LEU A 17 -19.53 12.52 4.55
C LEU A 17 -19.23 13.93 4.00
N LEU A 18 -18.79 14.83 4.87
CA LEU A 18 -18.36 16.16 4.47
C LEU A 18 -16.94 16.08 3.87
N PRO A 19 -16.71 16.49 2.61
CA PRO A 19 -15.41 16.35 1.96
C PRO A 19 -14.25 16.98 2.75
N ASN A 20 -14.47 18.13 3.38
CA ASN A 20 -13.47 18.83 4.18
C ASN A 20 -13.11 18.11 5.50
N MET A 21 -13.94 17.16 5.94
CA MET A 21 -13.71 16.37 7.15
C MET A 21 -13.15 14.98 6.83
N ALA A 22 -13.07 14.61 5.55
CA ALA A 22 -12.56 13.31 5.09
C ALA A 22 -11.03 13.18 5.16
N ASN A 23 -10.32 14.20 5.66
CA ASN A 23 -8.89 14.17 5.93
C ASN A 23 -8.52 13.53 7.28
N ARG A 24 -9.51 13.04 8.03
CA ARG A 24 -9.31 12.30 9.29
C ARG A 24 -9.33 10.80 9.02
N HIS A 25 -8.52 10.06 9.79
CA HIS A 25 -8.54 8.60 9.73
C HIS A 25 -9.90 8.05 10.17
N GLY A 26 -10.35 7.00 9.49
CA GLY A 26 -11.60 6.29 9.78
C GLY A 26 -11.36 4.78 9.82
N LEU A 27 -12.28 4.05 10.44
CA LEU A 27 -12.24 2.61 10.56
C LEU A 27 -13.55 1.99 10.06
N ILE A 28 -13.46 1.12 9.06
CA ILE A 28 -14.58 0.28 8.61
C ILE A 28 -14.35 -1.12 9.17
N THR A 29 -15.22 -1.55 10.08
CA THR A 29 -15.14 -2.87 10.72
C THR A 29 -16.46 -3.62 10.62
N GLY A 30 -16.40 -4.94 10.70
CA GLY A 30 -17.56 -5.82 10.59
C GLY A 30 -17.16 -7.26 10.22
N ALA A 31 -18.07 -8.21 10.43
CA ALA A 31 -17.84 -9.61 10.06
C ALA A 31 -17.78 -9.81 8.53
N THR A 32 -17.40 -11.01 8.08
CA THR A 32 -17.47 -11.36 6.66
C THR A 32 -18.91 -11.28 6.17
N GLY A 33 -19.12 -10.71 4.98
CA GLY A 33 -20.46 -10.56 4.40
C GLY A 33 -21.28 -9.36 4.89
N THR A 34 -20.77 -8.54 5.83
CA THR A 34 -21.49 -7.36 6.33
C THR A 34 -21.36 -6.11 5.44
N GLY A 35 -20.78 -6.24 4.24
CA GLY A 35 -20.71 -5.14 3.26
C GLY A 35 -19.48 -4.24 3.33
N LYS A 36 -18.42 -4.59 4.09
CA LYS A 36 -17.17 -3.80 4.18
C LYS A 36 -16.63 -3.37 2.82
N THR A 37 -16.49 -4.32 1.89
CA THR A 37 -15.99 -4.09 0.53
C THR A 37 -16.89 -3.13 -0.25
N VAL A 38 -18.20 -3.28 -0.16
CA VAL A 38 -19.18 -2.40 -0.82
C VAL A 38 -19.12 -0.98 -0.24
N THR A 39 -18.95 -0.85 1.08
CA THR A 39 -18.76 0.47 1.72
C THR A 39 -17.47 1.14 1.26
N LEU A 40 -16.36 0.40 1.21
CA LEU A 40 -15.08 0.91 0.70
C LEU A 40 -15.19 1.35 -0.77
N GLN A 41 -15.78 0.54 -1.63
CA GLN A 41 -16.03 0.89 -3.03
C GLN A 41 -16.87 2.17 -3.11
N LYS A 42 -18.01 2.24 -2.40
CA LYS A 42 -18.87 3.43 -2.43
C LYS A 42 -18.15 4.70 -1.98
N MET A 43 -17.29 4.61 -0.97
CA MET A 43 -16.46 5.74 -0.54
C MET A 43 -15.44 6.13 -1.61
N ALA A 44 -14.74 5.17 -2.20
CA ALA A 44 -13.78 5.41 -3.27
C ALA A 44 -14.42 6.07 -4.50
N GLU A 45 -15.58 5.59 -4.94
CA GLU A 45 -16.38 6.20 -6.01
C GLU A 45 -16.79 7.63 -5.67
N SER A 46 -17.21 7.87 -4.43
CA SER A 46 -17.67 9.19 -3.99
C SER A 46 -16.52 10.19 -3.99
N PHE A 47 -15.32 9.79 -3.56
CA PHE A 47 -14.12 10.62 -3.63
C PHE A 47 -13.65 10.85 -5.07
N ALA A 48 -13.61 9.80 -5.89
CA ALA A 48 -13.24 9.91 -7.29
C ALA A 48 -14.18 10.85 -8.07
N SER A 49 -15.49 10.81 -7.78
CA SER A 49 -16.48 11.67 -8.45
C SER A 49 -16.30 13.17 -8.19
N ILE A 50 -15.59 13.55 -7.12
CA ILE A 50 -15.20 14.94 -6.83
C ILE A 50 -13.74 15.25 -7.19
N GLY A 51 -13.07 14.36 -7.91
CA GLY A 51 -11.69 14.53 -8.37
C GLY A 51 -10.61 14.22 -7.33
N VAL A 52 -10.96 13.57 -6.22
CA VAL A 52 -9.98 13.12 -5.22
C VAL A 52 -9.41 11.76 -5.64
N PRO A 53 -8.09 11.62 -5.85
CA PRO A 53 -7.48 10.34 -6.17
C PRO A 53 -7.53 9.41 -4.95
N VAL A 54 -7.91 8.16 -5.18
CA VAL A 54 -8.04 7.15 -4.12
C VAL A 54 -7.06 6.00 -4.39
N PHE A 55 -6.20 5.73 -3.43
CA PHE A 55 -5.32 4.56 -3.43
C PHE A 55 -5.86 3.50 -2.48
N MET A 56 -6.00 2.26 -2.95
CA MET A 56 -6.50 1.15 -2.15
C MET A 56 -5.63 -0.09 -2.35
N ALA A 57 -5.30 -0.77 -1.27
CA ALA A 57 -4.67 -2.09 -1.31
C ALA A 57 -5.76 -3.17 -1.41
N ASP A 58 -5.78 -3.91 -2.52
CA ASP A 58 -6.75 -4.99 -2.76
C ASP A 58 -6.08 -6.37 -2.58
N VAL A 59 -6.03 -6.84 -1.34
CA VAL A 59 -5.40 -8.13 -1.00
C VAL A 59 -6.26 -9.32 -1.45
N LYS A 60 -7.59 -9.14 -1.57
CA LYS A 60 -8.53 -10.23 -1.88
C LYS A 60 -9.01 -10.24 -3.34
N GLY A 61 -8.72 -9.18 -4.09
CA GLY A 61 -9.22 -8.98 -5.45
C GLY A 61 -10.68 -8.53 -5.51
N ASP A 62 -11.29 -8.17 -4.38
CA ASP A 62 -12.72 -7.85 -4.28
C ASP A 62 -13.04 -6.37 -4.49
N LEU A 63 -12.03 -5.50 -4.66
CA LEU A 63 -12.20 -4.08 -5.00
C LEU A 63 -12.07 -3.81 -6.50
N SER A 64 -11.43 -4.70 -7.25
CA SER A 64 -11.15 -4.55 -8.68
C SER A 64 -12.38 -4.27 -9.56
N GLY A 65 -13.57 -4.71 -9.15
CA GLY A 65 -14.82 -4.46 -9.86
C GLY A 65 -15.20 -2.99 -10.03
N ILE A 66 -14.60 -2.06 -9.28
CA ILE A 66 -14.87 -0.61 -9.35
C ILE A 66 -14.60 0.01 -10.73
N GLY A 67 -13.75 -0.64 -11.54
CA GLY A 67 -13.41 -0.21 -12.90
C GLY A 67 -14.46 -0.55 -13.95
N ALA A 68 -15.47 -1.36 -13.62
CA ALA A 68 -16.56 -1.71 -14.52
C ALA A 68 -17.88 -1.12 -14.02
N ALA A 69 -18.79 -0.79 -14.95
CA ALA A 69 -20.13 -0.38 -14.57
C ALA A 69 -20.86 -1.57 -13.92
N GLY A 70 -21.51 -1.33 -12.79
CA GLY A 70 -22.26 -2.37 -12.08
C GLY A 70 -23.36 -3.02 -12.94
N VAL A 71 -23.53 -4.33 -12.81
CA VAL A 71 -24.64 -5.04 -13.47
C VAL A 71 -25.85 -5.07 -12.54
N ALA A 72 -27.01 -4.66 -13.06
CA ALA A 72 -28.25 -4.73 -12.32
C ALA A 72 -28.63 -6.21 -12.07
N SER A 73 -28.58 -6.63 -10.81
CA SER A 73 -29.04 -7.94 -10.36
C SER A 73 -30.27 -7.79 -9.47
N GLU A 74 -31.14 -8.79 -9.43
CA GLU A 74 -32.33 -8.76 -8.56
C GLU A 74 -31.98 -8.49 -7.09
N LYS A 75 -30.87 -9.07 -6.62
CA LYS A 75 -30.38 -8.85 -5.25
C LYS A 75 -29.97 -7.41 -5.01
N LEU A 76 -29.30 -6.77 -5.97
CA LEU A 76 -28.89 -5.38 -5.90
C LEU A 76 -30.11 -4.45 -5.94
N LEU A 77 -31.05 -4.67 -6.86
CA LEU A 77 -32.26 -3.87 -7.01
C LEU A 77 -33.13 -3.92 -5.75
N LYS A 78 -33.38 -5.11 -5.20
CA LYS A 78 -34.09 -5.28 -3.91
C LYS A 78 -33.38 -4.55 -2.77
N ARG A 79 -32.05 -4.58 -2.74
CA ARG A 79 -31.27 -3.86 -1.73
C ARG A 79 -31.42 -2.35 -1.87
N LEU A 80 -31.29 -1.81 -3.08
CA LEU A 80 -31.45 -0.38 -3.37
C LEU A 80 -32.86 0.11 -3.01
N GLU A 81 -33.88 -0.67 -3.34
CA GLU A 81 -35.26 -0.38 -2.95
C GLU A 81 -35.44 -0.38 -1.43
N SER A 82 -34.88 -1.38 -0.72
CA SER A 82 -34.98 -1.45 0.75
C SER A 82 -34.33 -0.27 1.48
N ILE A 83 -33.39 0.42 0.84
CA ILE A 83 -32.71 1.60 1.39
C ILE A 83 -33.21 2.91 0.78
N GLY A 84 -34.21 2.87 -0.10
CA GLY A 84 -34.85 4.04 -0.70
C GLY A 84 -34.09 4.68 -1.85
N ILE A 85 -33.09 4.00 -2.44
CA ILE A 85 -32.34 4.52 -3.60
C ILE A 85 -33.09 4.11 -4.87
N LYS A 86 -33.68 5.09 -5.56
CA LYS A 86 -34.45 4.88 -6.80
C LYS A 86 -33.66 5.20 -8.07
N ASP A 87 -32.69 6.12 -7.98
CA ASP A 87 -31.92 6.63 -9.12
C ASP A 87 -30.50 6.03 -9.19
N PHE A 88 -30.39 4.72 -9.01
CA PHE A 88 -29.09 4.05 -9.16
C PHE A 88 -28.73 3.94 -10.64
N LYS A 89 -27.68 4.67 -11.04
CA LYS A 89 -27.08 4.56 -12.38
C LYS A 89 -25.74 3.86 -12.25
N PRO A 90 -25.59 2.65 -12.81
CA PRO A 90 -24.28 2.02 -12.85
C PRO A 90 -23.29 2.86 -13.66
N CYS A 91 -22.12 3.12 -13.08
CA CYS A 91 -21.03 3.80 -13.76
C CYS A 91 -19.72 3.06 -13.50
N ALA A 92 -18.82 3.11 -14.47
CA ALA A 92 -17.45 2.67 -14.30
C ALA A 92 -16.62 3.82 -13.74
N ASN A 93 -15.68 3.52 -12.85
CA ASN A 93 -14.70 4.50 -12.39
C ASN A 93 -13.41 4.33 -13.18
N THR A 94 -12.70 5.43 -13.41
CA THR A 94 -11.34 5.35 -13.97
C THR A 94 -10.43 4.75 -12.91
N ALA A 95 -10.00 3.51 -13.12
CA ALA A 95 -9.15 2.77 -12.20
C ALA A 95 -7.87 2.31 -12.92
N VAL A 96 -6.75 2.43 -12.22
CA VAL A 96 -5.44 1.98 -12.69
C VAL A 96 -5.00 0.88 -11.72
N PHE A 97 -4.94 -0.36 -12.20
CA PHE A 97 -4.52 -1.49 -11.37
C PHE A 97 -3.01 -1.52 -11.30
N TRP A 98 -2.47 -1.41 -10.09
CA TRP A 98 -1.05 -1.55 -9.82
C TRP A 98 -0.78 -2.98 -9.43
N ASP A 99 0.18 -3.60 -10.09
CA ASP A 99 0.61 -4.97 -9.82
C ASP A 99 2.05 -4.97 -9.34
N VAL A 100 2.25 -5.52 -8.15
CA VAL A 100 3.56 -5.65 -7.50
C VAL A 100 4.47 -6.60 -8.29
N PHE A 101 3.89 -7.62 -8.94
CA PHE A 101 4.63 -8.57 -9.77
C PHE A 101 4.69 -8.15 -11.25
N GLY A 102 3.91 -7.14 -11.64
CA GLY A 102 3.88 -6.61 -13.00
C GLY A 102 3.29 -7.56 -14.06
N GLU A 103 2.46 -8.53 -13.66
CA GLU A 103 1.88 -9.53 -14.57
C GLU A 103 0.53 -9.08 -15.16
N LYS A 104 -0.35 -8.50 -14.33
CA LYS A 104 -1.77 -8.25 -14.62
C LYS A 104 -2.16 -6.78 -14.56
N GLY A 105 -1.21 -5.90 -14.23
CA GLY A 105 -1.45 -4.47 -14.05
C GLY A 105 -0.21 -3.64 -14.32
N HIS A 106 -0.31 -2.34 -14.06
CA HIS A 106 0.82 -1.44 -14.14
C HIS A 106 1.87 -1.84 -13.09
N PRO A 107 3.13 -2.08 -13.50
CA PRO A 107 4.15 -2.52 -12.57
C PRO A 107 4.42 -1.43 -11.55
N VAL A 108 4.44 -1.79 -10.27
CA VAL A 108 4.91 -0.88 -9.22
C VAL A 108 6.40 -0.62 -9.45
N ARG A 109 6.75 0.63 -9.74
CA ARG A 109 8.14 1.05 -9.91
C ARG A 109 8.68 1.54 -8.57
N ALA A 110 9.23 0.62 -7.78
CA ALA A 110 9.97 0.94 -6.58
C ALA A 110 11.23 0.07 -6.52
N THR A 111 12.40 0.71 -6.41
CA THR A 111 13.68 0.03 -6.21
C THR A 111 13.99 -0.11 -4.72
N ILE A 112 14.95 -0.96 -4.36
CA ILE A 112 15.47 -1.04 -3.00
C ILE A 112 16.05 0.30 -2.56
N SER A 113 16.74 1.01 -3.45
CA SER A 113 17.21 2.37 -3.22
C SER A 113 16.08 3.35 -2.90
N ASP A 114 14.92 3.27 -3.58
CA ASP A 114 13.76 4.12 -3.28
C ASP A 114 13.14 3.82 -1.91
N MET A 115 13.13 2.55 -1.49
CA MET A 115 12.64 2.14 -0.17
C MET A 115 13.56 2.65 0.95
N GLY A 116 14.87 2.56 0.72
CA GLY A 116 15.90 3.00 1.66
C GLY A 116 16.01 2.14 2.93
N PRO A 117 17.07 2.38 3.73
CA PRO A 117 17.39 1.54 4.88
C PRO A 117 16.35 1.64 6.00
N LEU A 118 15.72 2.81 6.19
CA LEU A 118 14.75 3.04 7.26
C LEU A 118 13.48 2.20 7.11
N LEU A 119 12.92 2.17 5.90
CA LEU A 119 11.69 1.42 5.63
C LEU A 119 11.96 -0.08 5.67
N LEU A 120 13.07 -0.53 5.10
CA LEU A 120 13.50 -1.93 5.14
C LEU A 120 13.80 -2.41 6.57
N SER A 121 14.43 -1.58 7.40
CA SER A 121 14.62 -1.88 8.82
C SER A 121 13.32 -2.18 9.54
N ARG A 122 12.27 -1.41 9.27
CA ARG A 122 10.94 -1.64 9.86
C ARG A 122 10.28 -2.89 9.31
N LEU A 123 10.35 -3.12 7.99
CA LEU A 123 9.79 -4.33 7.36
C LEU A 123 10.44 -5.61 7.90
N LEU A 124 11.75 -5.57 8.13
CA LEU A 124 12.54 -6.69 8.65
C LEU A 124 12.53 -6.77 10.19
N ASN A 125 11.85 -5.86 10.88
CA ASN A 125 11.85 -5.74 12.35
C ASN A 125 13.26 -5.73 12.96
N LEU A 126 14.17 -4.98 12.34
CA LEU A 126 15.55 -4.85 12.80
C LEU A 126 15.63 -4.04 14.09
N ASN A 127 16.54 -4.43 14.98
CA ASN A 127 16.90 -3.60 16.14
C ASN A 127 17.78 -2.41 15.71
N ASP A 128 18.09 -1.51 16.64
CA ASP A 128 18.86 -0.29 16.36
C ASP A 128 20.24 -0.59 15.78
N THR A 129 20.95 -1.59 16.31
CA THR A 129 22.27 -2.00 15.81
C THR A 129 22.21 -2.54 14.38
N GLN A 130 21.23 -3.40 14.09
CA GLN A 130 21.00 -3.95 12.75
C GLN A 130 20.58 -2.86 11.76
N SER A 131 19.74 -1.93 12.20
CA SER A 131 19.32 -0.78 11.40
C SER A 131 20.47 0.18 11.10
N GLY A 132 21.36 0.40 12.06
CA GLY A 132 22.61 1.14 11.85
C GLY A 132 23.47 0.47 10.78
N VAL A 133 23.69 -0.85 10.88
CA VAL A 133 24.46 -1.59 9.87
C VAL A 133 23.79 -1.54 8.49
N LEU A 134 22.48 -1.70 8.40
CA LEU A 134 21.77 -1.57 7.11
C LEU A 134 21.94 -0.17 6.52
N THR A 135 21.90 0.87 7.35
CA THR A 135 22.14 2.25 6.92
C THR A 135 23.56 2.43 6.36
N LEU A 136 24.57 1.83 7.00
CA LEU A 136 25.95 1.84 6.49
C LEU A 136 26.06 1.14 5.15
N VAL A 137 25.40 -0.01 4.97
CA VAL A 137 25.39 -0.75 3.70
C VAL A 137 24.85 0.15 2.56
N PHE A 138 23.74 0.84 2.79
CA PHE A 138 23.19 1.78 1.81
C PHE A 138 24.14 2.96 1.53
N LYS A 139 24.74 3.53 2.58
CA LYS A 139 25.68 4.64 2.44
C LYS A 139 26.91 4.25 1.62
N ILE A 140 27.48 3.07 1.88
CA ILE A 140 28.61 2.53 1.09
C ILE A 140 28.19 2.30 -0.37
N ALA A 141 26.96 1.82 -0.62
CA ALA A 141 26.46 1.64 -1.99
C ALA A 141 26.38 2.99 -2.72
N ASP A 142 25.78 3.99 -2.08
CA ASP A 142 25.63 5.34 -2.62
C ASP A 142 26.99 6.01 -2.91
N ASP A 143 27.95 5.91 -1.99
CA ASP A 143 29.28 6.52 -2.14
C ASP A 143 30.11 5.86 -3.26
N ASN A 144 29.78 4.61 -3.62
CA ASN A 144 30.39 3.90 -4.74
C ASN A 144 29.54 3.98 -6.02
N GLY A 145 28.45 4.75 -6.04
CA GLY A 145 27.56 4.87 -7.20
C GLY A 145 26.84 3.57 -7.58
N MET A 146 26.67 2.66 -6.61
CA MET A 146 26.02 1.36 -6.80
C MET A 146 24.53 1.47 -6.46
N LEU A 147 23.69 1.61 -7.48
CA LEU A 147 22.24 1.64 -7.31
C LEU A 147 21.70 0.23 -6.98
N LEU A 148 20.92 0.11 -5.92
CA LEU A 148 20.32 -1.16 -5.49
C LEU A 148 18.91 -1.26 -6.09
N LEU A 149 18.74 -2.07 -7.14
CA LEU A 149 17.48 -2.17 -7.86
C LEU A 149 16.54 -3.17 -7.19
N ASP A 150 17.07 -4.34 -6.85
CA ASP A 150 16.28 -5.45 -6.32
C ASP A 150 16.89 -6.08 -5.05
N LEU A 151 16.21 -7.11 -4.51
CA LEU A 151 16.66 -7.82 -3.31
C LEU A 151 17.95 -8.62 -3.53
N LYS A 152 18.30 -8.96 -4.77
CA LYS A 152 19.56 -9.66 -5.09
C LYS A 152 20.72 -8.69 -4.97
N ASP A 153 20.55 -7.46 -5.48
CA ASP A 153 21.54 -6.39 -5.35
C ASP A 153 21.77 -6.06 -3.88
N LEU A 154 20.71 -5.89 -3.10
CA LEU A 154 20.83 -5.63 -1.65
C LEU A 154 21.59 -6.76 -0.94
N ARG A 155 21.27 -8.01 -1.26
CA ARG A 155 21.92 -9.18 -0.66
C ARG A 155 23.39 -9.25 -1.02
N ALA A 156 23.73 -9.00 -2.29
CA ALA A 156 25.10 -8.94 -2.77
C ALA A 156 25.87 -7.81 -2.07
N MET A 157 25.24 -6.64 -1.90
CA MET A 157 25.85 -5.50 -1.22
C MET A 157 26.10 -5.79 0.27
N ILE A 158 25.13 -6.39 0.98
CA ILE A 158 25.29 -6.79 2.37
C ILE A 158 26.43 -7.81 2.52
N GLN A 159 26.53 -8.78 1.61
CA GLN A 159 27.61 -9.77 1.60
C GLN A 159 28.96 -9.08 1.37
N PHE A 160 29.05 -8.22 0.36
CA PHE A 160 30.26 -7.46 0.04
C PHE A 160 30.75 -6.61 1.21
N VAL A 161 29.84 -5.89 1.88
CA VAL A 161 30.17 -5.09 3.08
C VAL A 161 30.58 -5.97 4.24
N GLY A 162 29.95 -7.13 4.42
CA GLY A 162 30.33 -8.11 5.44
C GLY A 162 31.73 -8.69 5.25
N ASP A 163 32.05 -9.12 4.03
CA ASP A 163 33.35 -9.71 3.68
C ASP A 163 34.50 -8.69 3.77
N ASN A 164 34.20 -7.42 3.49
CA ASN A 164 35.16 -6.32 3.52
C ASN A 164 35.01 -5.41 4.75
N ALA A 165 34.32 -5.86 5.81
CA ALA A 165 33.96 -5.03 6.96
C ALA A 165 35.15 -4.25 7.55
N LYS A 166 36.33 -4.90 7.63
CA LYS A 166 37.56 -4.27 8.17
C LYS A 166 38.01 -3.03 7.37
N GLN A 167 37.75 -2.99 6.07
CA GLN A 167 38.10 -1.86 5.22
C GLN A 167 37.16 -0.67 5.46
N PHE A 168 35.88 -0.95 5.72
CA PHE A 168 34.86 0.08 5.94
C PHE A 168 34.81 0.59 7.39
N THR A 169 35.30 -0.18 8.36
CA THR A 169 35.19 0.17 9.80
C THR A 169 35.74 1.56 10.14
N THR A 170 36.84 1.99 9.52
CA THR A 170 37.48 3.27 9.84
C THR A 170 36.67 4.48 9.37
N GLU A 171 36.03 4.37 8.21
CA GLU A 171 35.31 5.48 7.58
C GLU A 171 33.82 5.51 7.94
N TYR A 172 33.20 4.33 8.05
CA TYR A 172 31.76 4.18 8.23
C TYR A 172 31.37 3.70 9.64
N GLY A 173 32.33 3.25 10.44
CA GLY A 173 32.08 2.70 11.77
C GLY A 173 31.91 1.18 11.78
N ASN A 174 31.73 0.62 12.98
CA ASN A 174 31.81 -0.84 13.19
C ASN A 174 30.66 -1.61 12.54
N ILE A 175 30.99 -2.61 11.72
CA ILE A 175 30.05 -3.50 11.07
C ILE A 175 30.19 -4.89 11.70
N SER A 176 29.17 -5.32 12.46
CA SER A 176 29.21 -6.63 13.12
C SER A 176 28.74 -7.75 12.19
N ALA A 177 29.48 -8.87 12.15
CA ALA A 177 29.09 -10.05 11.38
C ALA A 177 27.74 -10.64 11.84
N ALA A 178 27.43 -10.51 13.14
CA ALA A 178 26.14 -10.93 13.68
C ALA A 178 24.96 -10.14 13.10
N SER A 179 25.12 -8.81 12.94
CA SER A 179 24.12 -7.94 12.30
C SER A 179 23.95 -8.30 10.83
N ILE A 180 25.05 -8.48 10.09
CA ILE A 180 25.02 -8.90 8.68
C ILE A 180 24.23 -10.20 8.51
N GLY A 181 24.54 -11.22 9.31
CA GLY A 181 23.83 -12.50 9.25
C GLY A 181 22.35 -12.39 9.65
N ALA A 182 21.99 -11.52 10.57
CA ALA A 182 20.59 -11.28 10.94
C ALA A 182 19.79 -10.64 9.80
N ILE A 183 20.36 -9.61 9.15
CA ILE A 183 19.73 -8.93 8.02
C ILE A 183 19.58 -9.91 6.84
N GLN A 184 20.63 -10.69 6.53
CA GLN A 184 20.56 -11.69 5.45
C GLN A 184 19.46 -12.73 5.69
N ARG A 185 19.30 -13.22 6.93
CA ARG A 185 18.21 -14.15 7.26
C ARG A 185 16.83 -13.51 7.09
N GLY A 186 16.67 -12.25 7.49
CA GLY A 186 15.44 -11.50 7.27
C GLY A 186 15.08 -11.39 5.79
N LEU A 187 16.06 -11.12 4.94
CA LEU A 187 15.86 -11.03 3.48
C LEU A 187 15.54 -12.36 2.80
N ILE A 188 15.83 -13.51 3.42
CA ILE A 188 15.47 -14.84 2.89
C ILE A 188 14.02 -15.20 3.24
N GLN A 189 13.46 -14.59 4.29
CA GLN A 189 12.08 -14.84 4.72
C GLN A 189 11.04 -14.05 3.94
N LEU A 190 11.46 -12.99 3.23
CA LEU A 190 10.63 -12.22 2.30
C LEU A 190 10.46 -12.98 0.98
#